data_AF-A0A7R9U6R0-F1
#
_entry.id   AF-A0A7R9U6R0-F1
#
_cell.length_a   1.000
_cell.length_b   1.000
_cell.length_c   1.000
_cell.angle_alpha   90.00
_cell.angle_beta   90.00
_cell.angle_gamma   90.00
#
_symmetry.space_group_name_H-M   'P 1'
#
loop_
_entity.id
_entity.type
_entity.pdbx_description
1 polymer ?
#
loop_
_entity_poly.entity_id
_entity_poly.type
_entity_poly.pdbx_seq_one_letter_code
_entity_poly.pdbx_strand_id
1 'polypeptide(L)'
;MRTFVVHEIRSVIVALRHNIIWASDRLDLPDIERPLIDALKRCREKVAAHPYEDLSGFSALDIVAPLLVVVRSPQASGPFTLAALRAIKSLLQRGALASHLVHAPDAANEVIEAVAACRFEQTDAQLDEVVLAELMDVLVCCIRGPLGQYVGDEAVWDALQTCFVNRNLAVHSPMLNHIAETALEDILCYLFHGLPSMLAADDGDDTTAHDRSHGLPCLVKVFGFLCSQLLLTPPSDNRSAKANNENLRLLCLRLLRQIIDISGPALGQVHSIVALVHDDLSRALLVMTEGGLPVEILSEALGVIATLWRHLRFSLKIQFEALLNSTFLRVLHQLDEALRQPVAAEETLEPVALPSGYQVLEQEIIIEVLGDLMSDPHFLPDVLINYDCDVKRSDICGPLVRTLVGVILDAHQRSNAAALQVLCLRALLNGVKGLTAGLDSQSAQAEPER
;
A
#
# COMPACT_ATOMS: atom_id res chain seq x y z
N MET A 1 21.64 -25.41 -13.38
CA MET A 1 20.38 -24.73 -13.77
C MET A 1 19.58 -25.46 -14.86
N ARG A 2 20.22 -25.90 -15.95
CA ARG A 2 19.63 -26.59 -17.11
C ARG A 2 18.68 -27.74 -16.76
N THR A 3 19.10 -28.66 -15.89
CA THR A 3 18.30 -29.83 -15.48
C THR A 3 17.00 -29.45 -14.80
N PHE A 4 17.04 -28.37 -14.01
CA PHE A 4 15.87 -27.81 -13.34
C PHE A 4 14.88 -27.20 -14.35
N VAL A 5 15.34 -26.36 -15.28
CA VAL A 5 14.47 -25.78 -16.33
C VAL A 5 13.80 -26.87 -17.18
N VAL A 6 14.56 -27.92 -17.55
CA VAL A 6 14.02 -29.08 -18.27
C VAL A 6 12.95 -29.82 -17.46
N HIS A 7 13.13 -29.92 -16.13
CA HIS A 7 12.17 -30.54 -15.23
C HIS A 7 10.87 -29.73 -15.14
N GLU A 8 10.96 -28.41 -14.98
CA GLU A 8 9.79 -27.52 -14.92
C GLU A 8 8.98 -27.58 -16.22
N ILE A 9 9.63 -27.45 -17.38
CA ILE A 9 8.95 -27.57 -18.68
C ILE A 9 8.31 -28.96 -18.83
N ARG A 10 8.99 -30.02 -18.38
CA ARG A 10 8.44 -31.38 -18.41
C ARG A 10 7.22 -31.51 -17.50
N SER A 11 7.24 -30.90 -16.32
CA SER A 11 6.11 -30.89 -15.38
C SER A 11 4.86 -30.29 -16.02
N VAL A 12 5.01 -29.14 -16.70
CA VAL A 12 3.93 -28.51 -17.46
C VAL A 12 3.42 -29.42 -18.57
N ILE A 13 4.31 -30.05 -19.35
CA ILE A 13 3.91 -31.00 -20.41
C ILE A 13 3.13 -32.20 -19.83
N VAL A 14 3.51 -32.70 -18.65
CA VAL A 14 2.81 -33.82 -18.00
C VAL A 14 1.43 -33.39 -17.52
N ALA A 15 1.32 -32.22 -16.88
CA ALA A 15 0.05 -31.65 -16.47
C ALA A 15 -0.90 -31.45 -17.67
N LEU A 16 -0.37 -30.93 -18.78
CA LEU A 16 -1.10 -30.76 -20.04
C LEU A 16 -1.66 -32.10 -20.57
N ARG A 17 -0.83 -33.15 -20.61
CA ARG A 17 -1.26 -34.48 -21.10
C ARG A 17 -2.32 -35.13 -20.22
N HIS A 18 -2.23 -34.97 -18.90
CA HIS A 18 -3.15 -35.62 -17.97
C HIS A 18 -4.58 -35.09 -18.12
N ASN A 19 -4.78 -33.79 -18.33
CA ASN A 19 -6.12 -33.25 -18.52
C ASN A 19 -6.67 -33.51 -19.94
N ILE A 20 -5.84 -33.58 -20.98
CA ILE A 20 -6.29 -33.99 -22.33
C ILE A 20 -6.93 -35.37 -22.28
N ILE A 21 -6.38 -36.30 -21.49
CA ILE A 21 -6.94 -37.64 -21.35
C ILE A 21 -8.35 -37.57 -20.75
N TRP A 22 -8.59 -36.67 -19.79
CA TRP A 22 -9.89 -36.49 -19.14
C TRP A 22 -10.87 -35.67 -20.01
N ALA A 23 -10.35 -34.79 -20.87
CA ALA A 23 -11.12 -34.04 -21.86
C ALA A 23 -11.48 -34.89 -23.09
N SER A 24 -10.65 -35.87 -23.47
CA SER A 24 -10.85 -36.74 -24.64
C SER A 24 -12.04 -37.71 -24.54
N ASP A 25 -12.54 -37.95 -23.33
CA ASP A 25 -13.82 -38.64 -23.11
C ASP A 25 -15.05 -37.76 -23.46
N ARG A 26 -14.84 -36.45 -23.71
CA ARG A 26 -15.86 -35.54 -24.25
C ARG A 26 -15.54 -35.25 -25.72
N LEU A 27 -16.29 -35.92 -26.60
CA LEU A 27 -16.04 -36.11 -28.03
C LEU A 27 -15.88 -34.88 -28.95
N ASP A 28 -15.82 -33.63 -28.47
CA ASP A 28 -15.75 -32.45 -29.36
C ASP A 28 -15.02 -31.26 -28.72
N LEU A 29 -13.69 -31.32 -28.58
CA LEU A 29 -12.87 -30.14 -28.21
C LEU A 29 -11.70 -29.94 -29.20
N PRO A 30 -11.41 -28.69 -29.59
CA PRO A 30 -10.51 -28.39 -30.71
C PRO A 30 -9.03 -28.68 -30.40
N ASP A 31 -8.29 -29.12 -31.44
CA ASP A 31 -6.89 -29.56 -31.47
C ASP A 31 -5.82 -28.47 -31.15
N ILE A 32 -6.15 -27.49 -30.29
CA ILE A 32 -5.37 -26.26 -30.05
C ILE A 32 -4.24 -26.48 -29.02
N GLU A 33 -4.34 -27.52 -28.19
CA GLU A 33 -3.33 -27.82 -27.16
C GLU A 33 -2.11 -28.57 -27.70
N ARG A 34 -2.26 -29.26 -28.84
CA ARG A 34 -1.16 -29.97 -29.52
C ARG A 34 -0.01 -29.04 -29.95
N PRO A 35 -0.25 -27.90 -30.62
CA PRO A 35 0.83 -26.97 -30.98
C PRO A 35 1.52 -26.35 -29.75
N LEU A 36 0.79 -26.14 -28.64
CA LEU A 36 1.36 -25.67 -27.37
C LEU A 36 2.31 -26.70 -26.75
N ILE A 37 1.89 -27.96 -26.71
CA ILE A 37 2.73 -29.07 -26.23
C ILE A 37 3.98 -29.21 -27.11
N ASP A 38 3.85 -29.06 -28.42
CA ASP A 38 4.99 -29.16 -29.33
C ASP A 38 5.94 -27.96 -29.23
N ALA A 39 5.44 -26.75 -28.92
CA ALA A 39 6.28 -25.61 -28.55
C ALA A 39 7.08 -25.89 -27.27
N LEU A 40 6.43 -26.42 -26.22
CA LEU A 40 7.11 -26.79 -24.96
C LEU A 40 8.13 -27.91 -25.14
N LYS A 41 7.83 -28.93 -25.96
CA LYS A 41 8.80 -30.00 -26.29
C LYS A 41 10.03 -29.45 -26.99
N ARG A 42 9.85 -28.58 -28.00
CA ARG A 42 10.95 -27.93 -28.73
C ARG A 42 11.81 -27.08 -27.80
N CYS A 43 11.19 -26.32 -26.91
CA CYS A 43 11.92 -25.56 -25.89
C CYS A 43 12.73 -26.48 -24.97
N ARG A 44 12.11 -27.55 -24.46
CA ARG A 44 12.79 -28.54 -23.60
C ARG A 44 13.99 -29.17 -24.29
N GLU A 45 13.86 -29.52 -25.57
CA GLU A 45 14.94 -30.11 -26.36
C GLU A 45 16.09 -29.12 -26.59
N LYS A 46 15.78 -27.85 -26.92
CA LYS A 46 16.78 -26.78 -27.03
C LYS A 46 17.55 -26.56 -25.72
N VAL A 47 16.84 -26.47 -24.60
CA VAL A 47 17.46 -26.28 -23.27
C VAL A 47 18.30 -27.50 -22.88
N ALA A 48 17.82 -28.72 -23.16
CA ALA A 48 18.56 -29.94 -22.87
C ALA A 48 19.83 -30.09 -23.72
N ALA A 49 19.81 -29.60 -24.96
CA ALA A 49 20.95 -29.63 -25.87
C ALA A 49 22.01 -28.55 -25.58
N HIS A 50 21.71 -27.57 -24.71
CA HIS A 50 22.66 -26.49 -24.40
C HIS A 50 23.88 -27.02 -23.64
N PRO A 51 25.11 -26.63 -24.00
CA PRO A 51 26.33 -27.22 -23.45
C PRO A 51 26.58 -26.88 -21.97
N TYR A 52 26.15 -25.69 -21.51
CA TYR A 52 26.43 -25.21 -20.15
C TYR A 52 25.29 -25.53 -19.18
N GLU A 53 25.64 -26.00 -17.97
CA GLU A 53 24.65 -26.27 -16.92
C GLU A 53 23.99 -25.01 -16.35
N ASP A 54 24.66 -23.86 -16.44
CA ASP A 54 24.16 -22.57 -15.95
C ASP A 54 23.40 -21.78 -17.03
N LEU A 55 23.27 -22.37 -18.23
CA LEU A 55 22.59 -21.76 -19.37
C LEU A 55 23.22 -20.43 -19.84
N SER A 56 24.48 -20.18 -19.51
CA SER A 56 25.20 -18.98 -19.97
C SER A 56 25.11 -18.82 -21.48
N GLY A 57 24.77 -17.61 -21.93
CA GLY A 57 24.55 -17.27 -23.34
C GLY A 57 23.24 -17.79 -23.95
N PHE A 58 22.38 -18.45 -23.19
CA PHE A 58 21.03 -18.79 -23.63
C PHE A 58 20.10 -17.58 -23.49
N SER A 59 19.08 -17.49 -24.35
CA SER A 59 18.08 -16.41 -24.30
C SER A 59 17.04 -16.71 -23.23
N ALA A 60 16.84 -15.78 -22.28
CA ALA A 60 15.79 -15.91 -21.27
C ALA A 60 14.40 -15.96 -21.94
N LEU A 61 14.19 -15.19 -23.01
CA LEU A 61 12.95 -15.18 -23.79
C LEU A 61 12.62 -16.56 -24.37
N ASP A 62 13.62 -17.30 -24.87
CA ASP A 62 13.40 -18.63 -25.44
C ASP A 62 12.89 -19.64 -24.40
N ILE A 63 13.22 -19.44 -23.12
CA ILE A 63 12.74 -20.30 -22.02
C ILE A 63 11.28 -19.97 -21.70
N VAL A 64 10.94 -18.69 -21.60
CA VAL A 64 9.65 -18.25 -21.07
C VAL A 64 8.58 -18.17 -22.15
N ALA A 65 8.91 -17.79 -23.39
CA ALA A 65 7.97 -17.63 -24.50
C ALA A 65 6.93 -18.75 -24.64
N PRO A 66 7.28 -20.06 -24.66
CA PRO A 66 6.28 -21.11 -24.79
C PRO A 66 5.35 -21.22 -23.57
N LEU A 67 5.79 -20.80 -22.38
CA LEU A 67 4.94 -20.72 -21.19
C LEU A 67 4.01 -19.50 -21.28
N LEU A 68 4.50 -18.35 -21.75
CA LEU A 68 3.70 -17.14 -21.93
C LEU A 68 2.58 -17.31 -22.96
N VAL A 69 2.83 -18.07 -24.03
CA VAL A 69 1.80 -18.40 -25.02
C VAL A 69 0.64 -19.19 -24.37
N VAL A 70 0.93 -20.06 -23.40
CA VAL A 70 -0.13 -20.76 -22.64
C VAL A 70 -0.92 -19.78 -21.79
N VAL A 71 -0.25 -18.87 -21.08
CA VAL A 71 -0.88 -17.86 -20.20
C VAL A 71 -1.74 -16.84 -20.97
N ARG A 72 -1.34 -16.47 -22.19
CA ARG A 72 -2.09 -15.55 -23.06
C ARG A 72 -3.26 -16.23 -23.79
N SER A 73 -3.39 -17.56 -23.74
CA SER A 73 -4.39 -18.29 -24.51
C SER A 73 -5.76 -18.28 -23.80
N PRO A 74 -6.79 -17.61 -24.36
CA PRO A 74 -8.12 -17.56 -23.73
C PRO A 74 -8.84 -18.91 -23.69
N GLN A 75 -8.37 -19.87 -24.48
CA GLN A 75 -8.91 -21.23 -24.55
C GLN A 75 -8.14 -22.20 -23.65
N ALA A 76 -7.10 -21.73 -22.93
CA ALA A 76 -6.44 -22.57 -21.93
C ALA A 76 -7.34 -22.73 -20.70
N SER A 77 -7.54 -23.97 -20.28
CA SER A 77 -8.26 -24.26 -19.03
C SER A 77 -7.49 -23.76 -17.80
N GLY A 78 -8.19 -23.44 -16.71
CA GLY A 78 -7.59 -22.99 -15.44
C GLY A 78 -6.39 -23.84 -14.97
N PRO A 79 -6.47 -25.19 -14.94
CA PRO A 79 -5.34 -26.04 -14.57
C PRO A 79 -4.10 -25.90 -15.47
N PHE A 80 -4.27 -25.59 -16.77
CA PHE A 80 -3.16 -25.37 -17.70
C PHE A 80 -2.46 -24.06 -17.44
N THR A 81 -3.25 -23.01 -17.31
CA THR A 81 -2.76 -21.68 -16.97
C THR A 81 -2.03 -21.72 -15.62
N LEU A 82 -2.58 -22.41 -14.62
CA LEU A 82 -1.96 -22.59 -13.31
C LEU A 82 -0.60 -23.33 -13.38
N ALA A 83 -0.51 -24.40 -14.17
CA ALA A 83 0.74 -25.13 -14.34
C ALA A 83 1.83 -24.26 -14.99
N ALA A 84 1.45 -23.46 -16.00
CA ALA A 84 2.37 -22.53 -16.65
C ALA A 84 2.83 -21.43 -15.68
N LEU A 85 1.91 -20.81 -14.92
CA LEU A 85 2.24 -19.78 -13.93
C LEU A 85 3.18 -20.31 -12.83
N ARG A 86 2.92 -21.50 -12.29
CA ARG A 86 3.80 -22.13 -11.29
C ARG A 86 5.20 -22.42 -11.82
N ALA A 87 5.31 -22.86 -13.07
CA ALA A 87 6.61 -23.06 -13.70
C ALA A 87 7.35 -21.72 -13.86
N ILE A 88 6.67 -20.67 -14.32
CA ILE A 88 7.26 -19.31 -14.42
C ILE A 88 7.74 -18.83 -13.04
N LYS A 89 6.92 -18.96 -12.01
CA LYS A 89 7.30 -18.61 -10.63
C LYS A 89 8.52 -19.39 -10.15
N SER A 90 8.55 -20.71 -10.35
CA SER A 90 9.68 -21.57 -9.97
C SER A 90 10.96 -21.14 -10.70
N LEU A 91 10.87 -20.75 -11.98
CA LEU A 91 11.98 -20.21 -12.74
C LEU A 91 12.49 -18.86 -12.18
N LEU A 92 11.58 -17.95 -11.81
CA LEU A 92 11.93 -16.66 -11.21
C LEU A 92 12.59 -16.84 -9.83
N GLN A 93 11.98 -17.62 -8.94
CA GLN A 93 12.46 -17.82 -7.56
C GLN A 93 13.83 -18.47 -7.49
N ARG A 94 14.16 -19.36 -8.45
CA ARG A 94 15.47 -20.01 -8.51
C ARG A 94 16.52 -19.23 -9.29
N GLY A 95 16.20 -18.04 -9.79
CA GLY A 95 17.11 -17.25 -10.61
C GLY A 95 17.45 -17.91 -11.94
N ALA A 96 16.56 -18.79 -12.46
CA ALA A 96 16.75 -19.42 -13.76
C ALA A 96 16.63 -18.43 -14.92
N LEU A 97 16.09 -17.24 -14.66
CA LEU A 97 15.97 -16.11 -15.58
C LEU A 97 16.95 -14.97 -15.26
N ALA A 98 17.97 -15.19 -14.43
CA ALA A 98 18.83 -14.13 -13.92
C ALA A 98 19.63 -13.38 -15.02
N SER A 99 20.23 -12.24 -14.62
CA SER A 99 20.89 -11.26 -15.49
C SER A 99 22.06 -11.78 -16.32
N HIS A 100 22.55 -13.01 -16.05
CA HIS A 100 23.59 -13.65 -16.86
C HIS A 100 23.08 -14.19 -18.20
N LEU A 101 21.77 -14.21 -18.42
CA LEU A 101 21.14 -14.62 -19.67
C LEU A 101 20.98 -13.46 -20.64
N VAL A 102 21.03 -13.78 -21.94
CA VAL A 102 20.74 -12.80 -22.99
C VAL A 102 19.24 -12.48 -22.97
N HIS A 103 18.87 -11.22 -23.18
CA HIS A 103 17.47 -10.78 -23.17
C HIS A 103 16.72 -11.02 -21.84
N ALA A 104 17.44 -11.12 -20.72
CA ALA A 104 16.84 -11.12 -19.38
C ALA A 104 15.90 -9.90 -19.10
N PRO A 105 16.25 -8.64 -19.46
CA PRO A 105 15.35 -7.50 -19.25
C PRO A 105 14.08 -7.61 -20.11
N ASP A 106 14.22 -7.98 -21.38
CA ASP A 106 13.08 -8.17 -22.29
C ASP A 106 12.15 -9.28 -21.78
N ALA A 107 12.72 -10.38 -21.29
CA ALA A 107 11.95 -11.48 -20.69
C ALA A 107 11.19 -11.07 -19.43
N ALA A 108 11.77 -10.21 -18.58
CA ALA A 108 11.08 -9.72 -17.38
C ALA A 108 9.83 -8.89 -17.73
N ASN A 109 9.95 -7.99 -18.69
CA ASN A 109 8.83 -7.16 -19.15
C ASN A 109 7.77 -8.00 -19.86
N GLU A 110 8.17 -8.93 -20.73
CA GLU A 110 7.22 -9.85 -21.40
C GLU A 110 6.48 -10.77 -20.42
N VAL A 111 7.14 -11.23 -19.34
CA VAL A 111 6.47 -12.00 -18.28
C VAL A 111 5.36 -11.18 -17.65
N ILE A 112 5.65 -9.95 -17.22
CA ILE A 112 4.65 -9.10 -16.56
C ILE A 112 3.50 -8.77 -17.52
N GLU A 113 3.80 -8.38 -18.75
CA GLU A 113 2.79 -8.08 -19.76
C GLU A 113 1.89 -9.31 -20.03
N ALA A 114 2.48 -10.49 -20.23
CA ALA A 114 1.72 -11.72 -20.48
C ALA A 114 0.86 -12.14 -19.29
N VAL A 115 1.37 -12.00 -18.06
CA VAL A 115 0.69 -12.37 -16.82
C VAL A 115 -0.42 -11.36 -16.49
N ALA A 116 -0.19 -10.06 -16.71
CA ALA A 116 -1.20 -9.02 -16.58
C ALA A 116 -2.32 -9.15 -17.63
N ALA A 117 -1.96 -9.53 -18.86
CA ALA A 117 -2.91 -9.81 -19.94
C ALA A 117 -3.45 -11.26 -19.94
N CYS A 118 -3.24 -12.02 -18.86
CA CYS A 118 -3.64 -13.42 -18.75
C CYS A 118 -5.15 -13.59 -19.02
N ARG A 119 -5.47 -14.57 -19.85
CA ARG A 119 -6.85 -14.97 -20.15
C ARG A 119 -6.93 -16.48 -20.06
N PHE A 120 -8.02 -17.00 -19.50
CA PHE A 120 -8.25 -18.43 -19.42
C PHE A 120 -9.75 -18.72 -19.41
N GLU A 121 -10.10 -19.96 -19.73
CA GLU A 121 -11.47 -20.43 -19.70
C GLU A 121 -11.93 -20.58 -18.24
N GLN A 122 -12.85 -19.73 -17.81
CA GLN A 122 -13.43 -19.75 -16.46
C GLN A 122 -14.46 -20.88 -16.38
N THR A 123 -14.07 -21.98 -15.76
CA THR A 123 -14.91 -23.18 -15.65
C THR A 123 -15.36 -23.46 -14.22
N ASP A 124 -14.51 -23.17 -13.23
CA ASP A 124 -14.76 -23.46 -11.83
C ASP A 124 -14.22 -22.33 -10.97
N ALA A 125 -15.14 -21.60 -10.31
CA ALA A 125 -14.82 -20.43 -9.52
C ALA A 125 -13.70 -20.67 -8.48
N GLN A 126 -13.62 -21.86 -7.88
CA GLN A 126 -12.56 -22.14 -6.90
C GLN A 126 -11.19 -22.27 -7.55
N LEU A 127 -11.10 -22.97 -8.68
CA LEU A 127 -9.86 -23.10 -9.43
C LEU A 127 -9.45 -21.78 -10.09
N ASP A 128 -10.43 -21.02 -10.56
CA ASP A 128 -10.22 -19.70 -11.18
C ASP A 128 -9.57 -18.74 -10.18
N GLU A 129 -10.01 -18.73 -8.91
CA GLU A 129 -9.37 -17.92 -7.86
C GLU A 129 -7.94 -18.37 -7.56
N VAL A 130 -7.64 -19.67 -7.61
CA VAL A 130 -6.27 -20.17 -7.44
C VAL A 130 -5.36 -19.72 -8.58
N VAL A 131 -5.87 -19.68 -9.81
CA VAL A 131 -5.13 -19.14 -10.97
C VAL A 131 -4.83 -17.66 -10.77
N LEU A 132 -5.82 -16.87 -10.34
CA LEU A 132 -5.65 -15.43 -10.09
C LEU A 132 -4.67 -15.15 -8.93
N ALA A 133 -4.72 -15.95 -7.86
CA ALA A 133 -3.76 -15.86 -6.77
C ALA A 133 -2.33 -16.15 -7.25
N GLU A 134 -2.12 -17.21 -8.03
CA GLU A 134 -0.80 -17.56 -8.57
C GLU A 134 -0.31 -16.52 -9.58
N LEU A 135 -1.20 -15.92 -10.36
CA LEU A 135 -0.90 -14.81 -11.27
C LEU A 135 -0.30 -13.64 -10.50
N MET A 136 -0.96 -13.17 -9.44
CA MET A 136 -0.48 -12.06 -8.62
C MET A 136 0.86 -12.39 -7.94
N ASP A 137 1.04 -13.63 -7.48
CA ASP A 137 2.31 -14.08 -6.90
C ASP A 137 3.45 -14.10 -7.94
N VAL A 138 3.19 -14.48 -9.19
CA VAL A 138 4.17 -14.37 -10.29
C VAL A 138 4.57 -12.90 -10.53
N LEU A 139 3.60 -11.98 -10.56
CA LEU A 139 3.88 -10.55 -10.73
C LEU A 139 4.78 -10.02 -9.61
N VAL A 140 4.43 -10.31 -8.35
CA VAL A 140 5.21 -9.93 -7.16
C VAL A 140 6.61 -10.55 -7.21
N CYS A 141 6.72 -11.83 -7.54
CA CYS A 141 8.01 -12.53 -7.64
C CYS A 141 8.91 -11.93 -8.73
N CYS A 142 8.34 -11.47 -9.84
CA CYS A 142 9.09 -10.82 -10.92
C CYS A 142 9.61 -9.45 -10.47
N ILE A 143 8.78 -8.64 -9.82
CA ILE A 143 9.12 -7.29 -9.35
C ILE A 143 10.10 -7.32 -8.17
N ARG A 144 9.89 -8.19 -7.18
CA ARG A 144 10.77 -8.28 -6.00
C ARG A 144 12.05 -9.06 -6.26
N GLY A 145 12.08 -9.84 -7.33
CA GLY A 145 13.21 -10.68 -7.70
C GLY A 145 14.41 -9.90 -8.24
N PRO A 146 15.50 -10.61 -8.61
CA PRO A 146 16.69 -9.99 -9.19
C PRO A 146 16.42 -9.31 -10.54
N LEU A 147 15.30 -9.63 -11.19
CA LEU A 147 14.87 -9.01 -12.44
C LEU A 147 14.09 -7.70 -12.25
N GLY A 148 13.67 -7.39 -11.02
CA GLY A 148 12.85 -6.22 -10.71
C GLY A 148 13.45 -4.89 -11.19
N GLN A 149 14.78 -4.77 -11.16
CA GLN A 149 15.49 -3.58 -11.62
C GLN A 149 15.32 -3.33 -13.13
N TYR A 150 15.09 -4.39 -13.91
CA TYR A 150 14.91 -4.31 -15.36
C TYR A 150 13.44 -4.18 -15.80
N VAL A 151 12.51 -4.21 -14.84
CA VAL A 151 11.09 -4.00 -15.13
C VAL A 151 10.86 -2.50 -15.38
N GLY A 152 10.28 -2.19 -16.55
CA GLY A 152 9.97 -0.82 -16.96
C GLY A 152 8.71 -0.25 -16.30
N ASP A 153 8.57 1.07 -16.36
CA ASP A 153 7.45 1.81 -15.76
C ASP A 153 6.06 1.28 -16.17
N GLU A 154 5.85 0.98 -17.45
CA GLU A 154 4.56 0.48 -17.94
C GLU A 154 4.26 -0.94 -17.43
N ALA A 155 5.25 -1.82 -17.36
CA ALA A 155 5.09 -3.15 -16.81
C ALA A 155 4.77 -3.10 -15.30
N VAL A 156 5.46 -2.25 -14.53
CA VAL A 156 5.14 -2.02 -13.11
C VAL A 156 3.68 -1.55 -12.96
N TRP A 157 3.27 -0.60 -13.79
CA TRP A 157 1.91 -0.07 -13.78
C TRP A 157 0.87 -1.15 -14.09
N ASP A 158 1.11 -1.97 -15.11
CA ASP A 158 0.21 -3.07 -15.50
C ASP A 158 0.09 -4.13 -14.41
N ALA A 159 1.19 -4.44 -13.72
CA ALA A 159 1.18 -5.37 -12.57
C ALA A 159 0.32 -4.81 -11.42
N LEU A 160 0.53 -3.55 -11.05
CA LEU A 160 -0.22 -2.89 -9.99
C LEU A 160 -1.70 -2.78 -10.34
N GLN A 161 -2.01 -2.36 -11.57
CA GLN A 161 -3.38 -2.25 -12.06
C GLN A 161 -4.07 -3.62 -12.07
N THR A 162 -3.37 -4.68 -12.48
CA THR A 162 -3.90 -6.05 -12.44
C THR A 162 -4.28 -6.47 -11.02
N CYS A 163 -3.39 -6.28 -10.03
CA CYS A 163 -3.69 -6.60 -8.63
C CYS A 163 -4.86 -5.75 -8.09
N PHE A 164 -4.89 -4.45 -8.42
CA PHE A 164 -5.94 -3.54 -7.96
C PHE A 164 -7.32 -3.86 -8.57
N VAL A 165 -7.38 -4.22 -9.85
CA VAL A 165 -8.63 -4.63 -10.50
C VAL A 165 -9.14 -5.93 -9.91
N ASN A 166 -8.28 -6.93 -9.73
CA ASN A 166 -8.67 -8.20 -9.11
C ASN A 166 -9.22 -7.98 -7.69
N ARG A 167 -8.59 -7.12 -6.89
CA ARG A 167 -9.12 -6.76 -5.56
C ARG A 167 -10.53 -6.16 -5.57
N ASN A 168 -10.91 -5.48 -6.65
CA ASN A 168 -12.16 -4.70 -6.73
C ASN A 168 -13.31 -5.40 -7.44
N LEU A 169 -13.12 -6.66 -7.83
CA LEU A 169 -14.18 -7.46 -8.42
C LEU A 169 -15.06 -8.08 -7.32
N ALA A 170 -16.33 -7.66 -7.29
CA ALA A 170 -17.30 -8.07 -6.27
C ALA A 170 -17.62 -9.58 -6.23
N VAL A 171 -17.16 -10.34 -7.22
CA VAL A 171 -17.39 -11.79 -7.35
C VAL A 171 -16.35 -12.61 -6.54
N HIS A 172 -15.22 -12.00 -6.19
CA HIS A 172 -14.10 -12.73 -5.58
C HIS A 172 -14.22 -12.90 -4.07
N SER A 173 -13.65 -13.99 -3.59
CA SER A 173 -13.60 -14.34 -2.18
C SER A 173 -12.76 -13.35 -1.36
N PRO A 174 -13.05 -13.22 -0.05
CA PRO A 174 -12.24 -12.39 0.85
C PRO A 174 -10.78 -12.83 0.91
N MET A 175 -10.49 -14.12 0.67
CA MET A 175 -9.12 -14.62 0.63
C MET A 175 -8.37 -14.09 -0.59
N LEU A 176 -8.98 -14.14 -1.78
CA LEU A 176 -8.35 -13.60 -2.98
C LEU A 176 -8.12 -12.09 -2.87
N ASN A 177 -9.08 -11.36 -2.29
CA ASN A 177 -8.91 -9.94 -1.99
C ASN A 177 -7.72 -9.69 -1.07
N HIS A 178 -7.56 -10.47 0.00
CA HIS A 178 -6.41 -10.35 0.89
C HIS A 178 -5.07 -10.63 0.19
N ILE A 179 -5.04 -11.64 -0.70
CA ILE A 179 -3.85 -11.93 -1.53
C ILE A 179 -3.53 -10.75 -2.46
N ALA A 180 -4.55 -10.16 -3.09
CA ALA A 180 -4.37 -8.99 -3.94
C ALA A 180 -3.88 -7.76 -3.16
N GLU A 181 -4.40 -7.55 -1.94
CA GLU A 181 -3.94 -6.49 -1.04
C GLU A 181 -2.47 -6.69 -0.65
N THR A 182 -2.09 -7.91 -0.26
CA THR A 182 -0.70 -8.27 0.08
C THR A 182 0.23 -8.06 -1.13
N ALA A 183 -0.23 -8.43 -2.33
CA ALA A 183 0.54 -8.25 -3.55
C ALA A 183 0.76 -6.76 -3.88
N LEU A 184 -0.24 -5.91 -3.67
CA LEU A 184 -0.11 -4.45 -3.81
C LEU A 184 0.89 -3.88 -2.80
N GLU A 185 0.79 -4.27 -1.53
CA GLU A 185 1.73 -3.86 -0.48
C GLU A 185 3.17 -4.25 -0.82
N ASP A 186 3.37 -5.47 -1.32
CA ASP A 186 4.67 -6.01 -1.68
C ASP A 186 5.31 -5.27 -2.88
N ILE A 187 4.51 -4.97 -3.91
CA ILE A 187 4.95 -4.19 -5.07
C ILE A 187 5.32 -2.77 -4.65
N LEU A 188 4.45 -2.10 -3.90
CA LEU A 188 4.70 -0.73 -3.43
C LEU A 188 5.91 -0.64 -2.50
N CYS A 189 6.07 -1.61 -1.61
CA CYS A 189 7.23 -1.69 -0.72
C CYS A 189 8.54 -1.75 -1.52
N TYR A 190 8.61 -2.61 -2.54
CA TYR A 190 9.79 -2.69 -3.41
C TYR A 190 10.08 -1.35 -4.11
N LEU A 191 9.05 -0.75 -4.74
CA LEU A 191 9.18 0.48 -5.51
C LEU A 191 9.66 1.66 -4.66
N PHE A 192 9.03 1.89 -3.51
CA PHE A 192 9.34 3.03 -2.65
C PHE A 192 10.55 2.81 -1.74
N HIS A 193 10.93 1.57 -1.43
CA HIS A 193 12.22 1.30 -0.80
C HIS A 193 13.39 1.65 -1.73
N GLY A 194 13.18 1.60 -3.06
CA GLY A 194 14.13 2.04 -4.07
C GLY A 194 14.29 3.55 -4.21
N LEU A 195 13.39 4.36 -3.63
CA LEU A 195 13.33 5.81 -3.82
C LEU A 195 14.63 6.54 -3.40
N PRO A 196 15.23 6.29 -2.21
CA PRO A 196 16.44 7.00 -1.81
C PRO A 196 17.61 6.81 -2.78
N SER A 197 17.73 5.61 -3.37
CA SER A 197 18.79 5.35 -4.36
C SER A 197 18.51 6.00 -5.71
N MET A 198 17.24 6.23 -6.06
CA MET A 198 16.87 6.96 -7.28
C MET A 198 17.20 8.46 -7.15
N LEU A 199 16.94 9.04 -5.97
CA LEU A 199 17.27 10.44 -5.68
C LEU A 199 18.79 10.67 -5.68
N ALA A 200 19.55 9.78 -5.05
CA ALA A 200 21.01 9.85 -5.05
C ALA A 200 21.63 9.75 -6.45
N ALA A 201 20.94 9.09 -7.40
CA ALA A 201 21.37 8.97 -8.78
C ALA A 201 21.05 10.22 -9.63
N ASP A 202 20.07 11.03 -9.24
CA ASP A 202 19.71 12.27 -9.92
C ASP A 202 20.68 13.41 -9.55
N ASP A 203 21.28 13.35 -8.36
CA ASP A 203 22.24 14.34 -7.84
C ASP A 203 23.71 14.10 -8.30
N GLY A 204 24.03 12.98 -8.95
CA GLY A 204 25.39 12.59 -9.35
C GLY A 204 25.54 12.18 -10.81
N ASP A 205 26.50 12.77 -11.53
CA ASP A 205 26.84 12.55 -12.96
C ASP A 205 27.46 11.15 -13.26
N ASP A 206 27.06 10.10 -12.54
CA ASP A 206 27.64 8.77 -12.68
C ASP A 206 26.78 7.86 -13.58
N THR A 207 27.43 7.44 -14.69
CA THR A 207 27.06 6.41 -15.68
C THR A 207 26.57 5.04 -15.16
N THR A 208 26.33 4.87 -13.86
CA THR A 208 25.80 3.64 -13.23
C THR A 208 24.28 3.66 -12.99
N ALA A 209 23.63 4.81 -13.18
CA ALA A 209 22.18 4.99 -13.00
C ALA A 209 21.31 4.44 -14.16
N HIS A 210 21.90 3.97 -15.25
CA HIS A 210 21.17 3.49 -16.45
C HIS A 210 20.57 2.08 -16.31
N ASP A 211 20.78 1.38 -15.19
CA ASP A 211 20.36 -0.03 -15.07
C ASP A 211 18.97 -0.24 -14.44
N ARG A 212 18.33 0.80 -13.90
CA ARG A 212 16.92 0.70 -13.45
C ARG A 212 15.97 1.18 -14.54
N SER A 213 15.08 0.28 -14.96
CA SER A 213 14.11 0.55 -16.02
C SER A 213 12.86 1.30 -15.55
N HIS A 214 12.61 1.36 -14.23
CA HIS A 214 11.53 2.16 -13.65
C HIS A 214 12.06 3.33 -12.80
N GLY A 215 11.36 4.47 -12.85
CA GLY A 215 11.82 5.73 -12.27
C GLY A 215 10.78 6.54 -11.50
N LEU A 216 11.15 7.77 -11.15
CA LEU A 216 10.30 8.73 -10.43
C LEU A 216 8.91 8.94 -11.06
N PRO A 217 8.74 9.03 -12.40
CA PRO A 217 7.42 9.22 -13.00
C PRO A 217 6.42 8.10 -12.65
N CYS A 218 6.86 6.84 -12.60
CA CYS A 218 6.00 5.72 -12.20
C CYS A 218 5.58 5.86 -10.73
N LEU A 219 6.49 6.22 -9.82
CA LEU A 219 6.15 6.44 -8.40
C LEU A 219 5.10 7.54 -8.23
N VAL A 220 5.24 8.64 -8.98
CA VAL A 220 4.27 9.75 -8.98
C VAL A 220 2.92 9.30 -9.53
N LYS A 221 2.90 8.55 -10.64
CA LYS A 221 1.68 7.99 -11.25
C LYS A 221 0.94 7.09 -10.26
N VAL A 222 1.66 6.20 -9.58
CA VAL A 222 1.13 5.27 -8.58
C VAL A 222 0.58 6.00 -7.36
N PHE A 223 1.34 6.95 -6.79
CA PHE A 223 0.89 7.74 -5.64
C PHE A 223 -0.36 8.56 -5.98
N GLY A 224 -0.34 9.26 -7.12
CA GLY A 224 -1.46 10.05 -7.60
C GLY A 224 -2.71 9.21 -7.88
N PHE A 225 -2.53 8.00 -8.42
CA PHE A 225 -3.63 7.06 -8.59
C PHE A 225 -4.30 6.74 -7.24
N LEU A 226 -3.53 6.34 -6.22
CA LEU A 226 -4.08 6.03 -4.89
C LEU A 226 -4.82 7.23 -4.26
N CYS A 227 -4.26 8.44 -4.37
CA CYS A 227 -4.92 9.66 -3.91
C CYS A 227 -6.24 9.93 -4.67
N SER A 228 -6.25 9.73 -5.99
CA SER A 228 -7.47 9.90 -6.80
C SER A 228 -8.59 8.92 -6.40
N GLN A 229 -8.23 7.67 -6.08
CA GLN A 229 -9.19 6.64 -5.67
C GLN A 229 -9.86 6.96 -4.33
N LEU A 230 -9.17 7.67 -3.42
CA LEU A 230 -9.77 8.14 -2.16
C LEU A 230 -10.91 9.14 -2.41
N LEU A 231 -10.70 10.09 -3.33
CA LEU A 231 -11.63 11.19 -3.58
C LEU A 231 -12.78 10.81 -4.52
N LEU A 232 -12.56 9.89 -5.46
CA LEU A 232 -13.50 9.56 -6.54
C LEU A 232 -14.59 8.55 -6.14
N THR A 233 -14.59 8.03 -4.92
CA THR A 233 -15.59 7.04 -4.47
C THR A 233 -16.96 7.69 -4.29
N PRO A 234 -17.92 7.48 -5.23
CA PRO A 234 -19.20 8.19 -5.17
C PRO A 234 -20.05 7.66 -4.00
N PRO A 235 -20.91 8.52 -3.41
CA PRO A 235 -21.94 8.04 -2.51
C PRO A 235 -22.86 7.09 -3.27
N SER A 236 -22.97 5.85 -2.78
CA SER A 236 -23.82 4.82 -3.37
C SER A 236 -24.92 4.44 -2.38
N ASP A 237 -26.16 4.43 -2.86
CA ASP A 237 -27.33 3.98 -2.09
C ASP A 237 -27.33 2.45 -1.90
N ASN A 238 -26.67 1.72 -2.80
CA ASN A 238 -26.54 0.27 -2.69
C ASN A 238 -25.53 -0.08 -1.58
N ARG A 239 -25.97 -0.84 -0.59
CA ARG A 239 -25.17 -1.26 0.58
C ARG A 239 -23.91 -2.02 0.18
N SER A 240 -23.97 -2.91 -0.81
CA SER A 240 -22.78 -3.68 -1.22
C SER A 240 -21.74 -2.81 -1.91
N ALA A 241 -22.16 -1.88 -2.77
CA ALA A 241 -21.27 -0.92 -3.42
C ALA A 241 -20.71 0.10 -2.43
N LYS A 242 -21.50 0.53 -1.43
CA LYS A 242 -21.03 1.37 -0.34
C LYS A 242 -19.92 0.68 0.47
N ALA A 243 -20.15 -0.56 0.90
CA ALA A 243 -19.15 -1.35 1.63
C ALA A 243 -17.88 -1.58 0.81
N ASN A 244 -18.01 -1.83 -0.50
CA ASN A 244 -16.85 -1.97 -1.38
C ASN A 244 -16.05 -0.66 -1.49
N ASN A 245 -16.73 0.48 -1.61
CA ASN A 245 -16.09 1.80 -1.63
C ASN A 245 -15.38 2.12 -0.30
N GLU A 246 -15.98 1.75 0.83
CA GLU A 246 -15.37 1.90 2.16
C GLU A 246 -14.12 1.01 2.31
N ASN A 247 -14.19 -0.24 1.87
CA ASN A 247 -13.03 -1.14 1.88
C ASN A 247 -11.91 -0.66 0.93
N LEU A 248 -12.27 -0.11 -0.22
CA LEU A 248 -11.30 0.49 -1.15
C LEU A 248 -10.62 1.72 -0.56
N ARG A 249 -11.37 2.59 0.13
CA ARG A 249 -10.81 3.72 0.88
C ARG A 249 -9.83 3.25 1.95
N LEU A 250 -10.21 2.24 2.73
CA LEU A 250 -9.37 1.66 3.77
C LEU A 250 -8.06 1.10 3.18
N LEU A 251 -8.14 0.36 2.07
CA LEU A 251 -6.96 -0.13 1.36
C LEU A 251 -6.07 1.02 0.89
N CYS A 252 -6.63 2.02 0.22
CA CYS A 252 -5.83 3.15 -0.29
C CYS A 252 -5.13 3.90 0.85
N LEU A 253 -5.79 4.12 1.99
CA LEU A 253 -5.17 4.73 3.18
C LEU A 253 -4.01 3.87 3.70
N ARG A 254 -4.17 2.55 3.79
CA ARG A 254 -3.11 1.63 4.23
C ARG A 254 -1.91 1.64 3.30
N LEU A 255 -2.15 1.54 1.99
CA LEU A 255 -1.08 1.59 0.98
C LEU A 255 -0.35 2.93 1.00
N LEU A 256 -1.07 4.05 1.09
CA LEU A 256 -0.47 5.39 1.19
C LEU A 256 0.34 5.54 2.48
N ARG A 257 -0.20 5.09 3.61
CA ARG A 257 0.51 5.08 4.90
C ARG A 257 1.83 4.31 4.79
N GLN A 258 1.78 3.09 4.23
CA GLN A 258 2.95 2.25 4.01
C GLN A 258 3.98 2.94 3.11
N ILE A 259 3.56 3.54 2.00
CA ILE A 259 4.44 4.29 1.09
C ILE A 259 5.16 5.42 1.85
N ILE A 260 4.43 6.19 2.66
CA ILE A 260 4.98 7.32 3.43
C ILE A 260 5.98 6.81 4.48
N ASP A 261 5.65 5.73 5.20
CA ASP A 261 6.53 5.16 6.22
C ASP A 261 7.82 4.56 5.61
N ILE A 262 7.73 3.88 4.46
CA ILE A 262 8.90 3.28 3.78
C ILE A 262 9.80 4.36 3.20
N SER A 263 9.21 5.38 2.56
CA SER A 263 9.96 6.46 1.91
C SER A 263 10.58 7.41 2.93
N GLY A 264 9.93 7.56 4.09
CA GLY A 264 10.35 8.47 5.14
C GLY A 264 10.57 9.91 4.64
N PRO A 265 11.63 10.61 5.09
CA PRO A 265 11.88 11.99 4.69
C PRO A 265 12.29 12.15 3.22
N ALA A 266 12.72 11.06 2.55
CA ALA A 266 13.08 11.10 1.12
C ALA A 266 11.88 11.47 0.23
N LEU A 267 10.65 11.15 0.67
CA LEU A 267 9.43 11.55 -0.03
C LEU A 267 9.31 13.07 -0.16
N GLY A 268 9.85 13.83 0.80
CA GLY A 268 9.85 15.29 0.81
C GLY A 268 10.73 15.93 -0.27
N GLN A 269 11.63 15.17 -0.89
CA GLN A 269 12.50 15.64 -1.97
C GLN A 269 11.81 15.56 -3.34
N VAL A 270 10.77 14.72 -3.48
CA VAL A 270 10.01 14.56 -4.74
C VAL A 270 8.87 15.58 -4.78
N HIS A 271 9.12 16.73 -5.40
CA HIS A 271 8.19 17.86 -5.50
C HIS A 271 6.80 17.46 -6.01
N SER A 272 6.70 16.59 -7.02
CA SER A 272 5.42 16.14 -7.56
C SER A 272 4.59 15.32 -6.58
N ILE A 273 5.23 14.48 -5.75
CA ILE A 273 4.53 13.73 -4.70
C ILE A 273 4.12 14.67 -3.59
N VAL A 274 4.99 15.60 -3.19
CA VAL A 274 4.68 16.61 -2.17
C VAL A 274 3.47 17.46 -2.59
N ALA A 275 3.34 17.82 -3.88
CA ALA A 275 2.16 18.49 -4.40
C ALA A 275 0.88 17.65 -4.26
N LEU A 276 0.93 16.35 -4.57
CA LEU A 276 -0.20 15.43 -4.36
C LEU A 276 -0.56 15.29 -2.87
N VAL A 277 0.43 15.31 -1.98
CA VAL A 277 0.21 15.30 -0.53
C VAL A 277 -0.45 16.61 -0.07
N HIS A 278 0.03 17.74 -0.59
CA HIS A 278 -0.49 19.07 -0.27
C HIS A 278 -1.96 19.23 -0.63
N ASP A 279 -2.37 18.74 -1.80
CA ASP A 279 -3.70 19.00 -2.34
C ASP A 279 -4.65 17.81 -2.18
N ASP A 280 -4.35 16.67 -2.82
CA ASP A 280 -5.30 15.56 -2.91
C ASP A 280 -5.39 14.77 -1.60
N LEU A 281 -4.24 14.39 -1.02
CA LEU A 281 -4.22 13.60 0.21
C LEU A 281 -4.73 14.41 1.40
N SER A 282 -4.25 15.64 1.58
CA SER A 282 -4.68 16.48 2.71
C SER A 282 -6.19 16.76 2.65
N ARG A 283 -6.73 17.03 1.46
CA ARG A 283 -8.18 17.20 1.25
C ARG A 283 -8.95 15.94 1.58
N ALA A 284 -8.48 14.78 1.12
CA ALA A 284 -9.11 13.50 1.45
C ALA A 284 -9.15 13.27 2.97
N LEU A 285 -8.03 13.49 3.66
CA LEU A 285 -7.93 13.34 5.13
C LEU A 285 -8.84 14.30 5.88
N LEU A 286 -8.94 15.56 5.42
CA LEU A 286 -9.88 16.53 6.01
C LEU A 286 -11.31 15.99 5.93
N VAL A 287 -11.78 15.61 4.74
CA VAL A 287 -13.14 15.07 4.56
C VAL A 287 -13.37 13.79 5.37
N MET A 288 -12.37 12.91 5.42
CA MET A 288 -12.50 11.62 6.13
C MET A 288 -12.52 11.76 7.64
N THR A 289 -11.97 12.84 8.18
CA THR A 289 -11.94 13.08 9.63
C THR A 289 -13.12 13.91 10.13
N GLU A 290 -14.02 14.41 9.26
CA GLU A 290 -15.16 15.26 9.63
C GLU A 290 -16.32 14.53 10.35
N GLY A 291 -16.25 13.20 10.48
CA GLY A 291 -17.24 12.37 11.17
C GLY A 291 -18.26 11.73 10.22
N GLY A 292 -18.87 10.62 10.66
CA GLY A 292 -19.90 9.89 9.90
C GLY A 292 -19.38 8.81 8.94
N LEU A 293 -18.09 8.51 8.98
CA LEU A 293 -17.48 7.36 8.32
C LEU A 293 -17.24 6.21 9.32
N PRO A 294 -17.07 4.96 8.85
CA PRO A 294 -16.66 3.86 9.70
C PRO A 294 -15.37 4.16 10.49
N VAL A 295 -15.31 3.65 11.72
CA VAL A 295 -14.21 3.89 12.66
C VAL A 295 -12.86 3.41 12.12
N GLU A 296 -12.87 2.34 11.32
CA GLU A 296 -11.67 1.79 10.69
C GLU A 296 -11.02 2.79 9.72
N ILE A 297 -11.85 3.54 8.97
CA ILE A 297 -11.38 4.57 8.04
C ILE A 297 -10.81 5.75 8.83
N LEU A 298 -11.50 6.19 9.89
CA LEU A 298 -11.02 7.27 10.76
C LEU A 298 -9.66 6.91 11.38
N SER A 299 -9.53 5.70 11.92
CA SER A 299 -8.30 5.22 12.55
C SER A 299 -7.12 5.21 11.57
N GLU A 300 -7.31 4.70 10.34
CA GLU A 300 -6.24 4.72 9.34
C GLU A 300 -5.95 6.13 8.81
N ALA A 301 -6.96 6.99 8.64
CA ALA A 301 -6.75 8.38 8.24
C ALA A 301 -5.93 9.15 9.29
N LEU A 302 -6.25 8.98 10.58
CA LEU A 302 -5.46 9.53 11.68
C LEU A 302 -4.05 8.92 11.72
N GLY A 303 -3.91 7.64 11.40
CA GLY A 303 -2.63 6.97 11.20
C GLY A 303 -1.79 7.65 10.12
N VAL A 304 -2.38 7.94 8.95
CA VAL A 304 -1.71 8.69 7.87
C VAL A 304 -1.33 10.10 8.32
N ILE A 305 -2.18 10.82 9.05
CA ILE A 305 -1.85 12.14 9.60
C ILE A 305 -0.61 12.06 10.51
N ALA A 306 -0.53 11.03 11.37
CA ALA A 306 0.61 10.81 12.25
C ALA A 306 1.90 10.45 11.49
N THR A 307 1.82 9.64 10.42
CA THR A 307 3.00 9.31 9.60
C THR A 307 3.48 10.51 8.78
N LEU A 308 2.56 11.31 8.24
CA LEU A 308 2.87 12.59 7.61
C LEU A 308 3.57 13.54 8.58
N TRP A 309 3.16 13.58 9.86
CA TRP A 309 3.81 14.43 10.85
C TRP A 309 5.26 14.00 11.08
N ARG A 310 5.47 12.69 11.24
CA ARG A 310 6.80 12.12 11.48
C ARG A 310 7.78 12.42 10.35
N HIS A 311 7.33 12.35 9.10
CA HIS A 311 8.23 12.37 7.94
C HIS A 311 8.20 13.68 7.14
N LEU A 312 7.10 14.43 7.14
CA LEU A 312 6.87 15.58 6.25
C LEU A 312 6.37 16.86 6.98
N ARG A 313 6.47 16.95 8.31
CA ARG A 313 6.01 18.13 9.08
C ARG A 313 6.59 19.48 8.61
N PHE A 314 7.82 19.49 8.10
CA PHE A 314 8.45 20.73 7.64
C PHE A 314 7.87 21.24 6.32
N SER A 315 7.40 20.33 5.45
CA SER A 315 6.80 20.67 4.16
C SER A 315 5.32 21.03 4.30
N LEU A 316 4.60 20.43 5.26
CA LEU A 316 3.13 20.47 5.33
C LEU A 316 2.55 21.44 6.36
N LYS A 317 3.20 22.59 6.62
CA LYS A 317 2.78 23.51 7.70
C LYS A 317 1.31 23.97 7.56
N ILE A 318 0.89 24.38 6.36
CA ILE A 318 -0.49 24.84 6.13
C ILE A 318 -1.50 23.70 6.33
N GLN A 319 -1.17 22.51 5.84
CA GLN A 319 -2.02 21.33 5.91
C GLN A 319 -2.17 20.87 7.36
N PHE A 320 -1.10 20.89 8.15
CA PHE A 320 -1.16 20.56 9.57
C PHE A 320 -1.92 21.59 10.38
N GLU A 321 -1.81 22.88 10.07
CA GLU A 321 -2.68 23.89 10.68
C GLU A 321 -4.16 23.56 10.43
N ALA A 322 -4.53 23.22 9.20
CA ALA A 322 -5.91 22.84 8.87
C ALA A 322 -6.34 21.56 9.59
N LEU A 323 -5.54 20.48 9.52
CA LEU A 323 -5.83 19.16 10.11
C LEU A 323 -5.92 19.22 11.64
N LEU A 324 -4.99 19.92 12.30
CA LEU A 324 -4.99 20.08 13.76
C LEU A 324 -6.23 20.85 14.23
N ASN A 325 -6.61 21.91 13.51
CA ASN A 325 -7.81 22.68 13.81
C ASN A 325 -9.11 21.91 13.52
N SER A 326 -9.22 21.29 12.34
CA SER A 326 -10.45 20.65 11.87
C SER A 326 -10.77 19.35 12.60
N THR A 327 -9.75 18.63 13.05
CA THR A 327 -9.91 17.27 13.59
C THR A 327 -9.74 17.28 15.10
N PHE A 328 -8.54 17.58 15.60
CA PHE A 328 -8.23 17.44 17.02
C PHE A 328 -8.81 18.57 17.87
N LEU A 329 -8.54 19.83 17.52
CA LEU A 329 -9.06 20.97 18.29
C LEU A 329 -10.58 21.09 18.19
N ARG A 330 -11.18 20.79 17.03
CA ARG A 330 -12.64 20.76 16.88
C ARG A 330 -13.28 19.80 17.88
N VAL A 331 -12.80 18.56 17.97
CA VAL A 331 -13.33 17.56 18.90
C VAL A 331 -13.13 18.00 20.35
N LEU A 332 -11.92 18.45 20.70
CA LEU A 332 -11.63 18.93 22.06
C LEU A 332 -12.51 20.11 22.48
N HIS A 333 -12.69 21.10 21.60
CA HIS A 333 -13.53 22.26 21.90
C HIS A 333 -15.00 21.88 22.07
N GLN A 334 -15.53 21.00 21.21
CA GLN A 334 -16.92 20.55 21.35
C GLN A 334 -17.10 19.70 22.61
N LEU A 335 -16.10 18.91 23.01
CA LEU A 335 -16.10 18.17 24.28
C LEU A 335 -16.08 19.11 25.47
N ASP A 336 -15.19 20.10 25.50
CA ASP A 336 -15.11 21.11 26.56
C ASP A 336 -16.44 21.87 26.71
N GLU A 337 -17.04 22.29 25.59
CA GLU A 337 -18.34 22.95 25.59
C GLU A 337 -19.47 22.03 26.08
N ALA A 338 -19.53 20.79 25.58
CA ALA A 338 -20.53 19.81 26.00
C ALA A 338 -20.39 19.45 27.49
N LEU A 339 -19.16 19.41 28.02
CA LEU A 339 -18.84 19.14 29.43
C LEU A 339 -19.21 20.30 30.37
N ARG A 340 -19.17 21.55 29.89
CA ARG A 340 -19.56 22.73 30.68
C ARG A 340 -21.05 22.98 30.75
N GLN A 341 -21.84 22.43 29.84
CA GLN A 341 -23.29 22.61 29.87
C GLN A 341 -23.89 22.00 31.16
N PRO A 342 -24.81 22.70 31.84
CA PRO A 342 -25.45 22.17 33.04
C PRO A 342 -26.33 20.96 32.68
N VAL A 343 -26.08 19.82 33.32
CA VAL A 343 -26.87 18.60 33.13
C VAL A 343 -28.27 18.86 33.68
N ALA A 344 -29.31 18.70 32.84
CA ALA A 344 -30.69 18.70 33.32
C ALA A 344 -30.83 17.54 34.32
N ALA A 345 -31.56 17.75 35.43
CA ALA A 345 -31.55 16.92 36.64
C ALA A 345 -31.98 15.43 36.49
N GLU A 346 -32.12 14.92 35.27
CA GLU A 346 -32.26 13.50 34.98
C GLU A 346 -30.88 12.94 34.64
N GLU A 347 -30.27 12.23 35.60
CA GLU A 347 -29.07 11.40 35.44
C GLU A 347 -29.30 10.33 34.36
N THR A 348 -29.25 10.73 33.10
CA THR A 348 -29.14 9.82 31.99
C THR A 348 -27.68 9.40 31.90
N LEU A 349 -27.41 8.10 32.05
CA LEU A 349 -26.13 7.42 31.77
C LEU A 349 -25.69 7.54 30.29
N GLU A 350 -26.29 8.47 29.53
CA GLU A 350 -26.06 8.60 28.11
C GLU A 350 -24.68 9.22 27.85
N PRO A 351 -23.94 8.70 26.87
CA PRO A 351 -22.62 9.22 26.52
C PRO A 351 -22.68 10.67 26.02
N VAL A 352 -21.55 11.39 26.12
CA VAL A 352 -21.43 12.78 25.66
C VAL A 352 -21.60 12.85 24.14
N ALA A 353 -22.77 13.33 23.70
CA ALA A 353 -23.07 13.53 22.30
C ALA A 353 -22.47 14.86 21.80
N LEU A 354 -21.77 14.83 20.67
CA LEU A 354 -21.19 16.01 20.04
C LEU A 354 -22.08 16.53 18.89
N PRO A 355 -22.18 17.85 18.68
CA PRO A 355 -22.96 18.43 17.58
C PRO A 355 -22.50 18.01 16.18
N SER A 356 -21.24 17.63 16.04
CA SER A 356 -20.62 17.10 14.82
C SER A 356 -21.04 15.67 14.48
N GLY A 357 -21.69 14.96 15.42
CA GLY A 357 -22.13 13.58 15.21
C GLY A 357 -21.06 12.52 15.48
N TYR A 358 -19.89 12.88 16.05
CA TYR A 358 -18.92 11.86 16.45
C TYR A 358 -19.46 10.97 17.56
N GLN A 359 -19.33 9.67 17.36
CA GLN A 359 -19.57 8.63 18.36
C GLN A 359 -18.45 8.64 19.41
N VAL A 360 -18.73 8.08 20.59
CA VAL A 360 -17.76 8.01 21.70
C VAL A 360 -16.44 7.37 21.27
N LEU A 361 -16.51 6.27 20.52
CA LEU A 361 -15.31 5.56 20.06
C LEU A 361 -14.47 6.42 19.10
N GLU A 362 -15.10 7.22 18.24
CA GLU A 362 -14.39 8.15 17.35
C GLU A 362 -13.67 9.24 18.17
N GLN A 363 -14.33 9.77 19.20
CA GLN A 363 -13.74 10.76 20.12
C GLN A 363 -12.52 10.18 20.84
N GLU A 364 -12.63 8.96 21.38
CA GLU A 364 -11.55 8.28 22.09
C GLU A 364 -10.33 8.06 21.18
N ILE A 365 -10.54 7.56 19.96
CA ILE A 365 -9.44 7.31 19.00
C ILE A 365 -8.75 8.62 18.59
N ILE A 366 -9.50 9.70 18.37
CA ILE A 366 -8.92 11.00 18.03
C ILE A 366 -8.01 11.51 19.17
N ILE A 367 -8.45 11.37 20.42
CA ILE A 367 -7.66 11.79 21.59
C ILE A 367 -6.47 10.86 21.83
N GLU A 368 -6.62 9.56 21.58
CA GLU A 368 -5.52 8.60 21.69
C GLU A 368 -4.42 8.92 20.68
N VAL A 369 -4.75 9.14 19.41
CA VAL A 369 -3.78 9.53 18.38
C VAL A 369 -3.15 10.89 18.68
N LEU A 370 -3.91 11.84 19.23
CA LEU A 370 -3.34 13.09 19.72
C LEU A 370 -2.31 12.85 20.83
N GLY A 371 -2.60 11.94 21.76
CA GLY A 371 -1.67 11.56 22.82
C GLY A 371 -0.39 10.90 22.29
N ASP A 372 -0.49 10.15 21.20
CA ASP A 372 0.67 9.58 20.50
C ASP A 372 1.47 10.67 19.76
N LEU A 373 0.81 11.61 19.09
CA LEU A 373 1.47 12.78 18.49
C LEU A 373 2.21 13.61 19.54
N MET A 374 1.58 13.88 20.68
CA MET A 374 2.18 14.61 21.80
C MET A 374 3.36 13.87 22.42
N SER A 375 3.50 12.55 22.19
CA SER A 375 4.66 11.78 22.65
C SER A 375 5.92 12.05 21.83
N ASP A 376 5.81 12.56 20.59
CA ASP A 376 6.97 12.97 19.79
C ASP A 376 7.64 14.18 20.47
N PRO A 377 8.96 14.10 20.79
CA PRO A 377 9.68 15.18 21.46
C PRO A 377 9.64 16.52 20.71
N HIS A 378 9.40 16.49 19.40
CA HIS A 378 9.34 17.71 18.59
C HIS A 378 7.91 18.24 18.41
N PHE A 379 6.87 17.49 18.78
CA PHE A 379 5.49 17.89 18.47
C PHE A 379 5.12 19.24 19.10
N LEU A 380 5.15 19.34 20.44
CA LEU A 380 4.77 20.58 21.12
C LEU A 380 5.68 21.78 20.78
N PRO A 381 7.03 21.64 20.75
CA PRO A 381 7.90 22.73 20.33
C PRO A 381 7.64 23.19 18.90
N ASP A 382 7.51 22.25 17.95
CA ASP A 382 7.30 22.60 16.54
C ASP A 382 5.92 23.24 16.34
N VAL A 383 4.88 22.78 17.05
CA VAL A 383 3.55 23.43 16.99
C VAL A 383 3.61 24.85 17.56
N LEU A 384 4.24 25.04 18.73
CA LEU A 384 4.36 26.36 19.34
C LEU A 384 5.15 27.34 18.46
N ILE A 385 6.28 26.91 17.89
CA ILE A 385 7.16 27.77 17.11
C ILE A 385 6.55 28.08 15.73
N ASN A 386 5.97 27.08 15.06
CA ASN A 386 5.49 27.26 13.69
C ASN A 386 4.09 27.87 13.58
N TYR A 387 3.27 27.82 14.64
CA TYR A 387 1.90 28.33 14.61
C TYR A 387 1.70 29.48 15.59
N ASP A 388 1.74 29.25 16.91
CA ASP A 388 1.46 30.29 17.93
C ASP A 388 2.46 31.46 17.90
N CYS A 389 3.71 31.22 17.46
CA CYS A 389 4.72 32.28 17.33
C CYS A 389 4.71 32.99 15.96
N ASP A 390 3.97 32.48 14.97
CA ASP A 390 3.83 33.11 13.65
C ASP A 390 2.53 33.92 13.58
N VAL A 391 2.66 35.25 13.47
CA VAL A 391 1.54 36.20 13.39
C VAL A 391 0.58 35.92 12.23
N LYS A 392 1.02 35.18 11.21
CA LYS A 392 0.19 34.84 10.03
C LYS A 392 -0.64 33.57 10.21
N ARG A 393 -0.45 32.82 11.30
CA ARG A 393 -1.06 31.51 11.56
C ARG A 393 -2.03 31.58 12.73
N SER A 394 -2.93 30.61 12.84
CA SER A 394 -3.77 30.43 14.02
C SER A 394 -2.96 29.87 15.19
N ASP A 395 -3.28 30.30 16.41
CA ASP A 395 -2.77 29.65 17.62
C ASP A 395 -3.30 28.21 17.72
N ILE A 396 -2.42 27.24 17.95
CA ILE A 396 -2.77 25.82 18.08
C ILE A 396 -2.31 25.27 19.42
N CYS A 397 -1.05 25.46 19.81
CA CYS A 397 -0.47 24.85 21.01
C CYS A 397 -1.16 25.34 22.29
N GLY A 398 -1.34 26.65 22.42
CA GLY A 398 -2.02 27.28 23.55
C GLY A 398 -3.46 26.77 23.72
N PRO A 399 -4.32 26.87 22.70
CA PRO A 399 -5.67 26.30 22.73
C PRO A 399 -5.68 24.79 23.01
N LEU A 400 -4.78 24.02 22.41
CA LEU A 400 -4.70 22.57 22.60
C LEU A 400 -4.51 22.20 24.08
N VAL A 401 -3.50 22.76 24.73
CA VAL A 401 -3.19 22.47 26.14
C VAL A 401 -4.31 22.98 27.06
N ARG A 402 -4.86 24.17 26.80
CA ARG A 402 -5.95 24.72 27.62
C ARG A 402 -7.21 23.86 27.57
N THR A 403 -7.60 23.43 26.37
CA THR A 403 -8.82 22.63 26.18
C THR A 403 -8.65 21.23 26.74
N LEU A 404 -7.47 20.61 26.60
CA LEU A 404 -7.17 19.34 27.27
C LEU A 404 -7.31 19.44 28.81
N VAL A 405 -6.78 20.51 29.42
CA VAL A 405 -6.93 20.74 30.86
C VAL A 405 -8.40 21.00 31.23
N GLY A 406 -9.13 21.79 30.44
CA GLY A 406 -10.55 22.06 30.64
C GLY A 406 -11.37 20.76 30.65
N VAL A 407 -11.21 19.92 29.62
CA VAL A 407 -11.86 18.62 29.52
C VAL A 407 -11.53 17.73 30.73
N ILE A 408 -10.27 17.70 31.20
CA ILE A 408 -9.90 16.89 32.38
C ILE A 408 -10.61 17.36 33.66
N LEU A 409 -10.73 18.68 33.86
CA LEU A 409 -11.35 19.26 35.04
C LEU A 409 -12.87 19.11 35.02
N ASP A 410 -13.49 19.32 33.86
CA ASP A 410 -14.94 19.29 33.69
C ASP A 410 -15.45 17.84 33.60
N ALA A 411 -14.70 16.92 32.99
CA ALA A 411 -15.03 15.49 32.96
C ALA A 411 -15.01 14.83 34.34
N HIS A 412 -14.22 15.34 35.30
CA HIS A 412 -14.22 14.83 36.68
C HIS A 412 -15.61 14.89 37.32
N GLN A 413 -16.43 15.85 36.91
CA GLN A 413 -17.77 16.07 37.45
C GLN A 413 -18.82 15.12 36.85
N ARG A 414 -18.44 14.30 35.85
CA ARG A 414 -19.34 13.40 35.13
C ARG A 414 -18.82 11.96 35.08
N SER A 415 -19.58 11.02 35.65
CA SER A 415 -19.18 9.60 35.73
C SER A 415 -19.05 8.91 34.36
N ASN A 416 -19.82 9.35 33.36
CA ASN A 416 -19.79 8.85 31.97
C ASN A 416 -18.62 9.39 31.12
N ALA A 417 -17.80 10.30 31.64
CA ALA A 417 -16.68 10.92 30.93
C ALA A 417 -15.29 10.46 31.43
N ALA A 418 -15.24 9.46 32.31
CA ALA A 418 -13.99 9.01 32.95
C ALA A 418 -12.95 8.50 31.93
N ALA A 419 -13.36 7.82 30.86
CA ALA A 419 -12.45 7.35 29.82
C ALA A 419 -11.77 8.51 29.08
N LEU A 420 -12.55 9.51 28.66
CA LEU A 420 -12.06 10.73 28.02
C LEU A 420 -11.10 11.50 28.94
N GLN A 421 -11.41 11.56 30.24
CA GLN A 421 -10.54 12.19 31.24
C GLN A 421 -9.16 11.52 31.29
N VAL A 422 -9.12 10.18 31.34
CA VAL A 422 -7.87 9.41 31.38
C VAL A 422 -7.06 9.61 30.09
N LEU A 423 -7.71 9.59 28.93
CA LEU A 423 -7.04 9.80 27.64
C LEU A 423 -6.44 11.21 27.53
N CYS A 424 -7.19 12.25 27.91
CA CYS A 424 -6.67 13.62 27.89
C CYS A 424 -5.49 13.80 28.87
N LEU A 425 -5.59 13.20 30.07
CA LEU A 425 -4.50 13.23 31.05
C LEU A 425 -3.25 12.51 30.52
N ARG A 426 -3.43 11.36 29.86
CA ARG A 426 -2.35 10.62 29.21
C ARG A 426 -1.70 11.46 28.10
N ALA A 427 -2.50 12.13 27.27
CA ALA A 427 -1.99 13.00 26.21
C ALA A 427 -1.13 14.15 26.76
N LEU A 428 -1.58 14.84 27.82
CA LEU A 428 -0.79 15.88 28.50
C LEU A 428 0.51 15.32 29.11
N LEU A 429 0.42 14.18 29.80
CA LEU A 429 1.60 13.55 30.40
C LEU A 429 2.62 13.14 29.32
N ASN A 430 2.14 12.60 28.21
CA ASN A 430 2.97 12.27 27.04
C ASN A 430 3.64 13.53 26.47
N GLY A 431 2.90 14.64 26.35
CA GLY A 431 3.43 15.94 25.97
C GLY A 431 4.58 16.41 26.86
N VAL A 432 4.39 16.36 28.18
CA VAL A 432 5.45 16.74 29.14
C VAL A 432 6.66 15.80 29.03
N LYS A 433 6.44 14.49 28.92
CA LYS A 433 7.51 13.51 28.72
C LYS A 433 8.28 13.75 27.42
N GLY A 434 7.58 14.05 26.33
CA GLY A 434 8.16 14.41 25.04
C GLY A 434 9.06 15.63 25.15
N LEU A 435 8.60 16.69 25.82
CA LEU A 435 9.41 17.89 26.08
C LEU A 435 10.68 17.58 26.89
N THR A 436 10.57 16.77 27.94
CA THR A 436 11.75 16.37 28.73
C THR A 436 12.74 15.56 27.90
N ALA A 437 12.27 14.60 27.11
CA ALA A 437 13.13 13.80 26.23
C ALA A 437 13.82 14.65 25.15
N GLY A 438 13.12 15.66 24.63
CA GLY A 438 13.69 16.64 23.71
C GLY A 438 14.86 17.43 24.34
N LEU A 439 14.70 17.90 25.57
CA LEU A 439 15.75 18.61 26.31
C LEU A 439 16.97 17.70 26.60
N ASP A 440 16.74 16.46 26.98
CA ASP A 440 17.81 15.48 27.22
C ASP A 440 18.57 15.17 25.92
N SER A 441 17.88 15.06 24.79
CA SER A 441 18.52 14.83 23.49
C SER A 441 19.37 16.02 23.02
N GLN A 442 18.94 17.26 23.28
CA GLN A 442 19.70 18.47 22.97
C GLN A 442 20.91 18.65 23.88
N SER A 443 20.78 18.30 25.17
CA SER A 443 21.92 18.34 26.10
C SER A 443 22.98 17.28 25.80
N ALA A 444 22.58 16.08 25.34
CA ALA A 444 23.50 15.05 24.88
C ALA A 444 24.23 15.41 23.56
N GLN A 445 23.58 16.17 22.67
CA GLN A 445 24.23 16.69 21.44
C GLN A 445 25.10 17.94 21.69
N ALA A 446 24.94 18.60 22.83
CA ALA A 446 25.68 19.80 23.23
C ALA A 446 26.93 19.53 24.08
N GLU A 447 27.34 18.27 24.29
CA GLU A 447 28.67 17.93 24.78
C GLU A 447 29.65 17.72 23.60
N PRO A 448 30.40 18.75 23.16
CA PRO A 448 31.52 18.54 22.26
C PRO A 448 32.68 17.92 23.04
N GLU A 449 33.37 16.99 22.36
CA GLU A 449 34.67 16.41 22.67
C GLU A 449 35.52 17.26 23.64
N ARG A 450 35.88 16.67 24.79
CA ARG A 450 36.99 17.13 25.63
C ARG A 450 38.05 16.06 25.75
#